data_AF-A0A150UPG4-F1
#
_entry.id   AF-A0A150UPG4-F1
#
_cell.length_a   1.000
_cell.length_b   1.000
_cell.length_c   1.000
_cell.angle_alpha   90.00
_cell.angle_beta   90.00
_cell.angle_gamma   90.00
#
_symmetry.space_group_name_H-M   'P 1'
#
loop_
_entity.id
_entity.type
_entity.pdbx_description
1 polymer ?
#
loop_
_entity_poly.entity_id
_entity_poly.type
_entity_poly.pdbx_seq_one_letter_code
_entity_poly.pdbx_strand_id
1 'polypeptide(L)' 'MTNSQGEEVTTYKGKADLLAGHFFPEPKPADLSDLQGTRYPEPFPAYSSSNPGQALYIMPPETAPSKPL' A
#
# COMPACT_ATOMS: atom_id res chain seq x y z
N MET A 1 19.51 13.55 -28.47
CA MET A 1 18.25 13.38 -27.72
C MET A 1 17.77 14.77 -27.36
N THR A 2 16.51 15.11 -27.62
CA THR A 2 15.95 16.43 -27.37
C THR A 2 14.94 16.39 -26.23
N ASN A 3 14.82 17.45 -25.45
CA ASN A 3 13.78 17.58 -24.44
C ASN A 3 12.42 17.93 -25.08
N SER A 4 11.37 18.08 -24.27
CA SER A 4 10.03 18.46 -24.71
C SER A 4 9.94 19.88 -25.29
N GLN A 5 10.96 20.71 -25.05
CA GLN A 5 11.13 22.04 -25.62
C GLN A 5 11.92 22.02 -26.94
N GLY A 6 12.36 20.86 -27.41
CA GLY A 6 13.15 20.71 -28.64
C GLY A 6 14.63 21.03 -28.49
N GLU A 7 15.11 21.29 -27.28
CA GLU A 7 16.52 21.60 -27.01
C GLU A 7 17.34 20.32 -26.93
N GLU A 8 18.58 20.38 -27.41
CA GLU A 8 19.49 19.25 -27.33
C GLU A 8 19.99 19.02 -25.89
N VAL A 9 19.81 17.78 -25.41
CA VAL A 9 20.28 17.37 -24.09
C VAL A 9 21.62 16.65 -24.22
N THR A 10 22.68 17.35 -23.82
CA THR A 10 24.07 16.85 -23.92
C THR A 10 24.55 16.14 -22.66
N THR A 11 23.96 16.44 -21.49
CA THR A 11 24.40 15.89 -20.20
C THR A 11 23.81 14.50 -19.93
N TYR A 12 24.57 13.66 -19.21
CA TYR A 12 24.09 12.33 -18.78
C TYR A 12 22.85 12.42 -17.89
N LYS A 13 22.83 13.39 -16.95
CA LYS A 13 21.68 13.62 -16.07
C LYS A 13 20.43 13.97 -16.87
N GLY A 14 20.52 14.91 -17.81
CA GLY A 14 19.34 15.28 -18.61
C GLY A 14 18.81 14.12 -19.47
N LYS A 15 19.69 13.25 -19.99
CA LYS A 15 19.26 12.05 -20.72
C LYS A 15 18.53 11.07 -19.79
N ALA A 16 19.03 10.87 -18.57
CA ALA A 16 18.38 10.04 -17.57
C ALA A 16 17.01 10.59 -17.18
N ASP A 17 16.90 11.91 -16.98
CA ASP A 17 15.64 12.58 -16.63
C ASP A 17 14.60 12.42 -17.76
N LEU A 18 15.01 12.53 -19.03
CA LEU A 18 14.11 12.30 -20.17
C LEU A 18 13.64 10.85 -20.27
N LEU A 19 14.53 9.89 -20.01
CA LEU A 19 14.16 8.47 -19.99
C LEU A 19 13.21 8.17 -18.82
N ALA A 20 13.48 8.74 -17.64
CA ALA A 20 12.64 8.57 -16.47
C ALA A 20 11.20 9.03 -16.74
N GLY A 21 11.01 10.21 -17.34
CA GLY A 21 9.69 10.70 -17.71
C GLY A 21 8.95 9.85 -18.75
N HIS A 22 9.68 9.12 -19.61
CA HIS A 22 9.10 8.24 -20.62
C HIS A 22 8.74 6.84 -20.11
N PHE A 23 9.60 6.23 -19.30
CA PHE A 23 9.41 4.86 -18.81
C PHE A 23 8.68 4.79 -17.47
N PHE A 24 8.77 5.85 -16.67
CA PHE A 24 8.17 5.96 -15.35
C PHE A 24 7.35 7.25 -15.26
N PRO A 25 6.22 7.32 -16.00
CA PRO A 25 5.33 8.46 -15.87
C PRO A 25 4.85 8.60 -14.43
N GLU A 26 4.63 9.85 -14.00
CA GLU A 26 4.10 10.12 -12.67
C GLU A 26 2.75 9.42 -12.50
N PRO A 27 2.54 8.65 -11.41
CA PRO A 27 1.28 7.97 -11.18
C PRO A 27 0.17 9.01 -11.04
N LYS A 28 -1.01 8.70 -11.60
CA LYS A 28 -2.19 9.54 -11.39
C LYS A 28 -2.52 9.60 -9.89
N PRO A 29 -2.97 10.76 -9.37
CA PRO A 29 -3.48 10.84 -8.00
C PRO A 29 -4.56 9.78 -7.78
N ALA A 30 -4.53 9.14 -6.61
CA ALA A 30 -5.58 8.22 -6.23
C ALA A 30 -6.91 8.98 -6.09
N ASP A 31 -7.98 8.39 -6.62
CA ASP A 31 -9.33 8.85 -6.29
C ASP A 31 -9.63 8.42 -4.85
N LEU A 32 -10.01 9.37 -4.02
CA LEU A 32 -10.35 9.17 -2.61
C LEU A 32 -11.84 9.46 -2.34
N SER A 33 -12.65 9.57 -3.40
CA SER A 33 -14.08 9.86 -3.28
C SER A 33 -14.84 8.76 -2.52
N ASP A 34 -14.39 7.52 -2.65
CA ASP A 34 -14.91 6.34 -1.95
C ASP A 34 -14.54 6.31 -0.46
N LEU A 35 -13.45 6.97 -0.07
CA LEU A 35 -13.03 7.13 1.33
C LEU A 35 -13.79 8.23 2.06
N GLN A 36 -14.55 9.08 1.36
CA GLN A 36 -15.42 10.05 2.02
C GLN A 36 -16.57 9.34 2.74
N GLY A 37 -16.47 9.27 4.07
CA GLY A 37 -17.48 8.62 4.92
C GLY A 37 -17.14 7.18 5.30
N THR A 38 -15.99 6.64 4.90
CA THR A 38 -15.51 5.38 5.45
C THR A 38 -15.09 5.58 6.90
N ARG A 39 -15.85 5.00 7.83
CA ARG A 39 -15.43 4.89 9.22
C ARG A 39 -14.40 3.77 9.31
N TYR A 40 -13.21 4.07 9.81
CA TYR A 40 -12.27 3.03 10.20
C TYR A 40 -12.96 2.06 11.15
N PRO A 41 -12.70 0.75 11.05
CA PRO A 41 -13.26 -0.20 12.00
C PRO A 41 -12.92 0.25 13.42
N GLU A 42 -13.88 0.12 14.32
CA GLU A 42 -13.67 0.44 15.72
C GLU A 42 -12.45 -0.35 16.23
N PRO A 43 -11.55 0.29 17.00
CA PRO A 43 -10.44 -0.42 17.60
C PRO A 43 -10.97 -1.58 18.43
N PHE A 44 -10.24 -2.70 18.43
CA PHE A 44 -10.59 -3.84 19.27
C PHE A 44 -10.79 -3.39 20.72
N PRO A 45 -11.81 -3.91 21.42
CA PRO A 45 -12.04 -3.54 22.81
C PRO A 45 -10.76 -3.78 23.60
N ALA A 46 -10.31 -2.74 24.30
CA ALA A 46 -9.20 -2.87 25.24
C ALA A 46 -9.64 -3.87 26.31
N TYR A 47 -9.02 -5.05 26.33
CA TYR A 47 -9.20 -5.98 27.44
C TYR A 47 -8.70 -5.28 28.70
N SER A 48 -9.62 -4.80 29.52
CA SER A 48 -9.32 -4.36 30.88
C SER A 48 -8.74 -5.56 31.61
N SER A 49 -7.43 -5.57 31.82
CA SER A 49 -6.70 -6.63 32.50
C SER A 49 -7.04 -6.63 34.00
N SER A 50 -8.23 -7.11 34.35
CA SER A 50 -8.56 -7.51 35.72
C SER A 50 -8.69 -9.01 35.88
N ASN A 51 -8.40 -9.80 34.84
CA ASN A 51 -8.40 -11.25 34.92
C ASN A 51 -7.24 -11.88 34.12
N PRO A 52 -6.18 -12.38 34.77
CA PRO A 52 -5.07 -13.07 34.10
C PRO A 52 -5.47 -14.47 33.55
N GLY A 53 -6.71 -14.91 33.74
CA GLY A 53 -7.17 -16.26 33.41
C GLY A 53 -7.64 -16.48 31.96
N GLN A 54 -7.60 -15.49 31.08
CA GLN A 54 -8.00 -15.66 29.68
C GLN A 54 -6.92 -15.16 28.72
N ALA A 55 -5.72 -15.73 28.87
CA ALA A 55 -4.74 -15.75 27.79
C ALA A 55 -5.31 -16.62 26.65
N LEU A 56 -5.97 -15.96 25.70
CA LEU A 56 -5.84 -16.19 24.26
C LEU A 56 -5.32 -17.58 23.86
N TYR A 57 -6.24 -18.52 23.63
CA TYR A 57 -5.98 -19.61 22.67
C TYR A 57 -5.90 -18.98 21.27
N ILE A 58 -4.75 -18.40 20.92
CA ILE A 58 -4.39 -18.20 19.52
C ILE A 58 -3.90 -19.57 19.04
N MET A 59 -4.82 -20.38 18.53
CA MET A 59 -4.38 -21.52 17.73
C MET A 59 -3.68 -20.98 16.48
N PRO A 60 -2.48 -21.45 16.13
CA PRO A 60 -1.87 -21.14 14.85
C PRO A 60 -2.76 -21.67 13.70
N PRO A 61 -2.72 -21.06 12.51
CA PRO A 61 -3.66 -21.30 11.41
C PRO A 61 -3.50 -22.66 10.71
N GLU A 62 -2.88 -23.66 11.34
CA GLU A 62 -2.65 -24.98 10.73
C GLU A 62 -3.77 -26.00 10.94
N THR A 63 -4.82 -25.65 11.69
CA THR A 63 -5.99 -26.54 11.89
C THR A 63 -7.22 -26.02 11.16
N ALA A 64 -7.09 -25.76 9.86
CA ALA A 64 -8.27 -25.68 9.00
C ALA A 64 -8.96 -27.07 9.00
N PRO A 65 -10.28 -27.18 9.22
CA PRO A 65 -10.97 -28.46 9.08
C PRO A 65 -10.94 -28.86 7.61
N SER A 66 -10.23 -29.94 7.28
CA SER A 66 -10.40 -30.63 6.00
C SER A 66 -11.85 -31.07 5.91
N LYS A 67 -12.60 -30.50 4.96
CA LYS A 67 -13.98 -30.91 4.68
C LYS A 67 -13.93 -32.21 3.85
N PRO A 68 -14.71 -33.25 4.19
CA PRO A 68 -14.50 -34.58 3.66
C PRO A 68 -15.03 -34.75 2.23
N LEU A 69 -14.50 -35.75 1.53
CA LEU A 69 -15.11 -36.41 0.36
C LEU A 69 -16.29 -37.29 0.81
#